data_AF-A0A1S4ET73-F1
#
_entry.id   AF-A0A1S4ET73-F1
#
_cell.length_a   1.000
_cell.length_b   1.000
_cell.length_c   1.000
_cell.angle_alpha   90.00
_cell.angle_beta   90.00
_cell.angle_gamma   90.00
#
_symmetry.space_group_name_H-M   'P 1'
#
loop_
_entity.id
_entity.type
_entity.pdbx_description
1 polymer ?
#
loop_
_entity_poly.entity_id
_entity_poly.type
_entity_poly.pdbx_seq_one_letter_code
_entity_poly.pdbx_strand_id
1 'polypeptide(L)'
;MPVWKSVITHLPMMKGLWQAFVCVYLINNVRASYAECALKFNPTTQIGSVKERPRPCIKYEDINTAWWKACQDVPNLRKYPGRDLTDEELAALGTALQETSRILAKKYSLTRDEINTWLPEIDTSLTDIDAYCPAILRSATYFCTERRYRNMDASCNNLHHPTWGSARFPFKRFVPPQYSDGISEPRQGWDDFPLPDARTVSFHVHRDVSRGNQHDLAFMFAAWGQLVDHDLTLTLL
;
A
#
# COMPACT_ATOMS: atom_id res chain seq x y z
N MET A 1 -20.96 32.71 -10.15
CA MET A 1 -19.75 32.29 -10.90
C MET A 1 -19.63 30.77 -10.77
N PRO A 2 -19.94 29.98 -11.82
CA PRO A 2 -19.90 28.53 -11.75
C PRO A 2 -18.66 27.98 -12.47
N VAL A 3 -17.62 27.60 -11.74
CA VAL A 3 -16.49 26.82 -12.27
C VAL A 3 -16.18 25.70 -11.29
N TRP A 4 -17.10 24.74 -11.14
CA TRP A 4 -16.85 23.43 -10.51
C TRP A 4 -17.77 22.37 -11.13
N LYS A 5 -17.79 22.30 -12.47
CA LYS A 5 -18.38 21.18 -13.19
C LYS A 5 -17.31 20.54 -14.07
N SER A 6 -17.27 19.22 -13.98
CA SER A 6 -16.55 18.28 -14.86
C SER A 6 -15.05 18.14 -14.68
N VAL A 7 -14.63 17.25 -13.76
CA VAL A 7 -13.58 16.23 -14.01
C VAL A 7 -13.77 15.03 -13.02
N ILE A 8 -14.85 14.25 -13.10
CA ILE A 8 -14.93 12.94 -12.36
C ILE A 8 -15.58 11.86 -13.24
N THR A 9 -15.29 11.85 -14.54
CA THR A 9 -15.69 10.75 -15.42
C THR A 9 -14.52 10.46 -16.34
N HIS A 10 -13.87 9.31 -16.14
CA HIS A 10 -12.70 8.79 -16.87
C HIS A 10 -11.29 9.14 -16.34
N LEU A 11 -11.08 9.00 -15.03
CA LEU A 11 -9.73 8.81 -14.50
C LEU A 11 -9.58 7.36 -14.04
N PRO A 12 -8.57 6.60 -14.50
CA PRO A 12 -8.28 5.31 -13.93
C PRO A 12 -7.94 5.56 -12.45
N MET A 13 -8.82 5.15 -11.53
CA MET A 13 -8.48 5.08 -10.12
C MET A 13 -7.16 4.31 -10.02
N MET A 14 -6.13 4.91 -9.42
CA MET A 14 -4.99 4.14 -8.94
C MET A 14 -5.50 3.14 -7.90
N LYS A 15 -5.85 1.97 -8.41
CA LYS A 15 -6.27 0.81 -7.64
C LYS A 15 -5.06 0.30 -6.90
N GLY A 16 -5.09 0.33 -5.56
CA GLY A 16 -4.52 -0.74 -4.74
C GLY A 16 -3.06 -0.67 -4.28
N LEU A 17 -2.34 0.46 -4.44
CA LEU A 17 -0.88 0.58 -4.22
C LEU A 17 -0.29 0.09 -2.86
N TRP A 18 -1.10 -0.38 -1.91
CA TRP A 18 -0.71 -0.41 -0.51
C TRP A 18 -1.18 -1.65 0.25
N GLN A 19 -1.33 -2.77 -0.45
CA GLN A 19 -1.79 -4.05 0.13
C GLN A 19 -0.92 -5.26 -0.20
N ALA A 20 0.04 -5.07 -1.11
CA ALA A 20 0.70 -6.15 -1.80
C ALA A 20 2.21 -5.90 -1.72
N PHE A 21 2.90 -6.62 -0.84
CA PHE A 21 4.34 -6.53 -0.63
C PHE A 21 4.84 -5.10 -0.37
N VAL A 22 5.00 -4.71 0.89
CA VAL A 22 6.09 -3.78 1.14
C VAL A 22 7.37 -4.55 0.85
N CYS A 23 8.41 -3.89 0.33
CA CYS A 23 9.75 -4.47 0.30
C CYS A 23 10.17 -4.78 1.75
N VAL A 24 9.78 -5.94 2.27
CA VAL A 24 10.02 -6.33 3.64
C VAL A 24 11.37 -7.02 3.67
N TYR A 25 12.26 -6.45 4.48
CA TYR A 25 13.55 -7.03 4.80
C TYR A 25 13.48 -7.54 6.25
N LEU A 26 13.30 -8.85 6.42
CA LEU A 26 13.47 -9.46 7.73
C LEU A 26 14.97 -9.69 7.94
N ILE A 27 15.53 -9.14 9.02
CA ILE A 27 16.92 -9.40 9.42
C ILE A 27 16.99 -10.85 9.94
N ASN A 28 16.97 -11.83 9.05
CA ASN A 28 17.26 -13.22 9.37
C ASN A 28 18.49 -13.62 8.57
N ASN A 29 19.62 -13.69 9.27
CA ASN A 29 20.97 -13.91 8.75
C ASN A 29 21.19 -15.38 8.32
N VAL A 30 20.22 -15.97 7.61
CA VAL A 30 20.24 -17.37 7.18
C VAL A 30 20.16 -17.40 5.67
N ARG A 31 21.17 -17.99 5.04
CA ARG A 31 21.28 -18.23 3.60
C ARG A 31 20.18 -19.23 3.21
N ALA A 32 18.99 -18.75 2.90
CA ALA A 32 17.83 -19.59 2.58
C ALA A 32 18.05 -20.28 1.22
N SER A 33 17.71 -21.57 1.15
CA SER A 33 17.61 -22.29 -0.13
C SER A 33 16.36 -21.83 -0.90
N TYR A 34 16.42 -21.76 -2.23
CA TYR A 34 15.27 -21.42 -3.10
C TYR A 34 14.06 -22.35 -2.94
N ALA A 35 14.25 -23.52 -2.33
CA ALA A 35 13.18 -24.48 -2.00
C ALA A 35 12.48 -24.20 -0.65
N GLU A 36 12.95 -23.23 0.14
CA GLU A 36 12.36 -22.86 1.43
C GLU A 36 11.09 -22.00 1.26
N CYS A 37 10.17 -22.10 2.23
CA CYS A 37 9.00 -21.24 2.29
C CYS A 37 9.44 -19.81 2.60
N ALA A 38 8.97 -18.85 1.80
CA ALA A 38 9.20 -17.42 2.04
C ALA A 38 8.41 -16.90 3.25
N LEU A 39 7.33 -17.60 3.61
CA LEU A 39 6.59 -17.39 4.85
C LEU A 39 7.11 -18.30 5.96
N LYS A 40 7.80 -17.72 6.94
CA LYS A 40 8.18 -18.42 8.18
C LYS A 40 7.13 -18.15 9.25
N PHE A 41 6.16 -19.07 9.39
CA PHE A 41 5.09 -18.92 10.38
C PHE A 41 5.62 -19.00 11.81
N ASN A 42 5.30 -18.02 12.65
CA ASN A 42 5.42 -18.15 14.10
C ASN A 42 4.18 -18.88 14.63
N PRO A 43 4.30 -20.03 15.32
CA PRO A 43 3.14 -20.83 15.77
C PRO A 43 2.20 -20.15 16.77
N THR A 44 2.56 -18.98 17.31
CA THR A 44 1.80 -18.27 18.36
C THR A 44 0.67 -17.36 17.86
N THR A 45 0.60 -17.02 16.57
CA THR A 45 -0.50 -16.21 15.99
C THR A 45 -1.63 -17.09 15.46
N GLN A 46 -2.26 -17.87 16.33
CA GLN A 46 -3.54 -18.50 15.99
C GLN A 46 -4.67 -17.51 16.24
N ILE A 47 -5.25 -16.97 15.17
CA ILE A 47 -6.57 -16.33 15.22
C ILE A 47 -7.57 -17.33 14.66
N GLY A 48 -8.44 -17.83 15.52
CA GLY A 48 -9.67 -18.51 15.11
C GLY A 48 -9.51 -19.96 14.64
N SER A 49 -10.54 -20.74 14.95
CA SER A 49 -10.70 -22.17 14.76
C SER A 49 -10.82 -22.62 13.30
N VAL A 50 -9.84 -22.32 12.43
CA VAL A 50 -9.78 -22.95 11.10
C VAL A 50 -9.00 -24.26 11.21
N LYS A 51 -9.72 -25.32 11.58
CA LYS A 51 -9.25 -26.70 11.40
C LYS A 51 -9.21 -27.00 9.87
N GLU A 52 -8.14 -27.67 9.42
CA GLU A 52 -8.07 -28.48 8.18
C GLU A 52 -7.72 -27.83 6.82
N ARG A 53 -6.91 -26.77 6.75
CA ARG A 53 -6.08 -26.54 5.54
C ARG A 53 -4.59 -26.60 5.88
N PRO A 54 -3.78 -27.41 5.17
CA PRO A 54 -2.32 -27.31 5.29
C PRO A 54 -1.91 -25.91 4.86
N ARG A 55 -1.12 -25.24 5.71
CA ARG A 55 -0.70 -23.85 5.48
C ARG A 55 0.04 -23.76 4.14
N PRO A 56 -0.35 -22.84 3.23
CA PRO A 56 0.34 -22.72 1.96
C PRO A 56 1.76 -22.21 2.19
N CYS A 57 2.73 -23.04 1.83
CA CYS A 57 4.12 -22.65 1.71
C CYS A 57 4.30 -21.88 0.40
N ILE A 58 4.29 -20.55 0.45
CA ILE A 58 4.63 -19.73 -0.71
C ILE A 58 6.15 -19.79 -0.90
N LYS A 59 6.60 -20.40 -2.01
CA LYS A 59 8.02 -20.57 -2.32
C LYS A 59 8.62 -19.31 -2.96
N TYR A 60 9.91 -19.08 -2.76
CA TYR A 60 10.65 -18.00 -3.43
C TYR A 60 10.58 -18.11 -4.97
N GLU A 61 10.68 -19.32 -5.51
CA GLU A 61 10.54 -19.57 -6.96
C GLU A 61 9.18 -19.11 -7.50
N ASP A 62 8.11 -19.34 -6.74
CA ASP A 62 6.76 -18.95 -7.15
C ASP A 62 6.56 -17.44 -7.10
N ILE A 63 7.20 -16.77 -6.13
CA ILE A 63 7.22 -15.30 -6.04
C ILE A 63 7.97 -14.72 -7.23
N ASN A 64 9.17 -15.21 -7.55
CA ASN A 64 9.93 -14.74 -8.71
C ASN A 64 9.17 -14.98 -10.02
N THR A 65 8.52 -16.14 -10.17
CA THR A 65 7.70 -16.44 -11.35
C THR A 65 6.50 -15.50 -11.47
N ALA A 66 5.83 -15.19 -10.35
CA ALA A 66 4.73 -14.24 -10.32
C ALA A 66 5.20 -12.81 -10.62
N TRP A 67 6.33 -12.40 -10.05
CA TRP A 67 6.98 -11.11 -10.28
C TRP A 67 7.28 -10.90 -11.77
N TRP A 68 7.96 -11.85 -12.41
CA TRP A 68 8.31 -11.71 -13.82
C TRP A 68 7.08 -11.69 -14.74
N LYS A 69 6.00 -12.36 -14.38
CA LYS A 69 4.72 -12.25 -15.09
C LYS A 69 4.11 -10.86 -14.91
N ALA A 70 4.06 -10.34 -13.69
CA ALA A 70 3.56 -9.00 -13.39
C ALA A 70 4.34 -7.91 -14.13
N CYS A 71 5.67 -8.02 -14.19
CA CYS A 71 6.53 -7.04 -14.85
C CYS A 71 6.32 -6.93 -16.37
N GLN A 72 5.72 -7.93 -17.02
CA GLN A 72 5.45 -7.86 -18.48
C GLN A 72 4.44 -6.78 -18.83
N ASP A 73 3.51 -6.50 -17.92
CA ASP A 73 2.40 -5.57 -18.13
C ASP A 73 2.66 -4.18 -17.54
N VAL A 74 3.84 -3.97 -16.92
CA VAL A 74 4.20 -2.72 -16.25
C VAL A 74 5.30 -2.00 -17.04
N PRO A 75 4.97 -0.94 -17.79
CA PRO A 75 5.98 -0.13 -18.48
C PRO A 75 6.86 0.63 -17.48
N ASN A 76 8.07 0.99 -17.91
CA ASN A 76 9.01 1.85 -17.16
C ASN A 76 9.54 1.29 -15.83
N LEU A 77 9.37 -0.01 -15.55
CA LEU A 77 9.96 -0.63 -14.37
C LEU A 77 11.48 -0.75 -14.50
N ARG A 78 12.22 -0.01 -13.67
CA ARG A 78 13.69 0.03 -13.69
C ARG A 78 14.27 -0.64 -12.44
N LYS A 79 15.34 -1.41 -12.61
CA LYS A 79 16.19 -1.84 -11.47
C LYS A 79 16.79 -0.60 -10.82
N TYR A 80 16.83 -0.58 -9.50
CA TYR A 80 17.04 0.67 -8.80
C TYR A 80 18.43 0.77 -8.13
N PRO A 81 19.38 1.53 -8.71
CA PRO A 81 20.68 1.78 -8.09
C PRO A 81 20.78 3.11 -7.32
N GLY A 82 19.72 3.93 -7.25
CA GLY A 82 19.77 5.34 -6.83
C GLY A 82 19.17 5.67 -5.46
N ARG A 83 19.17 6.97 -5.09
CA ARG A 83 18.39 7.53 -3.96
C ARG A 83 17.16 8.33 -4.41
N ASP A 84 17.16 8.85 -5.64
CA ASP A 84 16.11 9.73 -6.17
C ASP A 84 15.13 8.95 -7.05
N LEU A 85 13.99 8.55 -6.47
CA LEU A 85 12.96 7.74 -7.13
C LEU A 85 11.88 8.70 -7.60
N THR A 86 11.49 8.64 -8.88
CA THR A 86 10.37 9.46 -9.36
C THR A 86 9.05 8.88 -8.89
N ASP A 87 8.00 9.71 -8.84
CA ASP A 87 6.66 9.27 -8.46
C ASP A 87 6.13 8.22 -9.46
N GLU A 88 6.48 8.34 -10.74
CA GLU A 88 6.14 7.37 -11.80
C GLU A 88 6.85 6.02 -11.59
N GLU A 89 8.15 6.03 -11.24
CA GLU A 89 8.92 4.81 -10.95
C GLU A 89 8.38 4.09 -9.71
N LEU A 90 8.01 4.86 -8.67
CA LEU A 90 7.39 4.31 -7.46
C LEU A 90 6.02 3.69 -7.77
N ALA A 91 5.20 4.37 -8.58
CA ALA A 91 3.91 3.87 -9.01
C ALA A 91 4.03 2.59 -9.84
N ALA A 92 5.02 2.52 -10.74
CA ALA A 92 5.31 1.32 -11.53
C ALA A 92 5.71 0.14 -10.63
N LEU A 93 6.61 0.36 -9.66
CA LEU A 93 6.99 -0.67 -8.69
C LEU A 93 5.78 -1.18 -7.90
N GLY A 94 4.97 -0.27 -7.35
CA GLY A 94 3.79 -0.65 -6.58
C GLY A 94 2.74 -1.39 -7.42
N THR A 95 2.59 -1.04 -8.70
CA THR A 95 1.75 -1.77 -9.66
C THR A 95 2.26 -3.19 -9.86
N ALA A 96 3.56 -3.37 -10.09
CA ALA A 96 4.16 -4.70 -10.26
C ALA A 96 4.00 -5.58 -9.01
N LEU A 97 4.17 -5.01 -7.81
CA LEU A 97 3.99 -5.72 -6.54
C LEU A 97 2.52 -6.12 -6.31
N GLN A 98 1.58 -5.25 -6.67
CA GLN A 98 0.14 -5.53 -6.64
C GLN A 98 -0.25 -6.67 -7.57
N GLU A 99 0.22 -6.64 -8.82
CA GLU A 99 -0.05 -7.72 -9.78
C GLU A 99 0.59 -9.05 -9.33
N THR A 100 1.80 -8.99 -8.76
CA THR A 100 2.47 -10.15 -8.18
C THR A 100 1.62 -10.79 -7.09
N SER A 101 1.05 -9.98 -6.19
CA SER A 101 0.12 -10.46 -5.15
C SER A 101 -1.13 -11.09 -5.74
N ARG A 102 -1.70 -10.52 -6.81
CA ARG A 102 -2.87 -11.07 -7.48
C ARG A 102 -2.59 -12.45 -8.07
N ILE A 103 -1.44 -12.61 -8.73
CA ILE A 103 -1.02 -13.89 -9.31
C ILE A 103 -0.82 -14.94 -8.20
N LEU A 104 -0.16 -14.57 -7.10
CA LEU A 104 0.06 -15.48 -5.97
C LEU A 104 -1.24 -15.87 -5.27
N ALA A 105 -2.12 -14.90 -4.99
CA ALA A 105 -3.42 -15.15 -4.38
C ALA A 105 -4.25 -16.16 -5.20
N LYS A 106 -4.27 -15.98 -6.54
CA LYS A 106 -4.95 -16.91 -7.43
C LYS A 106 -4.28 -18.29 -7.47
N LYS A 107 -2.95 -18.34 -7.56
CA LYS A 107 -2.18 -19.60 -7.64
C LYS A 107 -2.38 -20.47 -6.39
N TYR A 108 -2.38 -19.85 -5.22
CA TYR A 108 -2.51 -20.53 -3.93
C TYR A 108 -3.96 -20.59 -3.42
N SER A 109 -4.92 -20.04 -4.18
CA SER A 109 -6.34 -19.96 -3.77
C SER A 109 -6.52 -19.37 -2.38
N LEU A 110 -5.82 -18.26 -2.12
CA LEU A 110 -5.83 -17.56 -0.85
C LEU A 110 -7.17 -16.85 -0.64
N THR A 111 -7.68 -16.90 0.58
CA THR A 111 -8.81 -16.10 1.02
C THR A 111 -8.40 -14.65 1.28
N ARG A 112 -9.38 -13.74 1.36
CA ARG A 112 -9.12 -12.32 1.66
C ARG A 112 -8.31 -12.11 2.94
N ASP A 113 -8.64 -12.87 3.99
CA ASP A 113 -7.98 -12.70 5.29
C ASP A 113 -6.54 -13.24 5.25
N GLU A 114 -6.30 -14.33 4.52
CA GLU A 114 -4.97 -14.86 4.25
C GLU A 114 -4.13 -13.89 3.41
N ILE A 115 -4.70 -13.26 2.38
CA ILE A 115 -4.03 -12.22 1.58
C ILE A 115 -3.57 -11.07 2.47
N ASN A 116 -4.49 -10.55 3.29
CA ASN A 116 -4.23 -9.42 4.19
C ASN A 116 -3.20 -9.72 5.27
N THR A 117 -3.13 -10.97 5.74
CA THR A 117 -2.27 -11.35 6.86
C THR A 117 -0.92 -11.89 6.40
N TRP A 118 -0.87 -12.60 5.27
CA TRP A 118 0.31 -13.36 4.89
C TRP A 118 1.16 -12.68 3.82
N LEU A 119 0.56 -12.13 2.75
CA LEU A 119 1.37 -11.54 1.68
C LEU A 119 2.27 -10.38 2.15
N PRO A 120 1.83 -9.49 3.06
CA PRO A 120 2.70 -8.43 3.59
C PRO A 120 3.88 -8.93 4.43
N GLU A 121 3.83 -10.16 4.96
CA GLU A 121 4.86 -10.75 5.82
C GLU A 121 5.94 -11.50 5.03
N ILE A 122 5.82 -11.57 3.71
CA ILE A 122 6.80 -12.24 2.86
C ILE A 122 8.10 -11.45 2.82
N ASP A 123 9.21 -12.11 3.14
CA ASP A 123 10.54 -11.55 2.96
C ASP A 123 10.90 -11.47 1.47
N THR A 124 11.02 -10.25 0.94
CA THR A 124 11.34 -10.02 -0.47
C THR A 124 12.85 -9.98 -0.73
N SER A 125 13.69 -9.97 0.32
CA SER A 125 15.15 -9.82 0.18
C SER A 125 15.83 -10.98 -0.54
N LEU A 126 15.18 -12.14 -0.56
CA LEU A 126 15.64 -13.38 -1.19
C LEU A 126 14.96 -13.64 -2.54
N THR A 127 14.26 -12.63 -3.08
CA THR A 127 13.56 -12.68 -4.37
C THR A 127 14.21 -11.74 -5.37
N ASP A 128 13.84 -11.87 -6.64
CA ASP A 128 14.27 -10.95 -7.70
C ASP A 128 13.72 -9.52 -7.51
N ILE A 129 12.74 -9.35 -6.62
CA ILE A 129 12.15 -8.06 -6.24
C ILE A 129 13.18 -7.17 -5.53
N ASP A 130 14.14 -7.75 -4.77
CA ASP A 130 15.12 -6.97 -3.99
C ASP A 130 15.90 -5.95 -4.84
N ALA A 131 16.18 -6.30 -6.10
CA ALA A 131 16.90 -5.44 -7.05
C ALA A 131 16.09 -4.22 -7.53
N TYR A 132 14.78 -4.20 -7.28
CA TYR A 132 13.85 -3.13 -7.62
C TYR A 132 13.40 -2.35 -6.38
N CYS A 133 13.66 -2.88 -5.18
CA CYS A 133 13.29 -2.26 -3.92
C CYS A 133 14.20 -1.07 -3.59
N PRO A 134 13.66 0.17 -3.52
CA PRO A 134 14.45 1.33 -3.14
C PRO A 134 14.90 1.26 -1.69
N ALA A 135 16.07 1.83 -1.39
CA ALA A 135 16.68 1.77 -0.05
C ALA A 135 15.78 2.37 1.05
N ILE A 136 14.94 3.35 0.71
CA ILE A 136 13.97 3.96 1.64
C ILE A 136 12.87 2.98 2.07
N LEU A 137 12.54 1.97 1.27
CA LEU A 137 11.60 0.91 1.66
C LEU A 137 12.32 -0.22 2.42
N ARG A 138 13.65 -0.29 2.33
CA ARG A 138 14.51 -1.27 3.04
C ARG A 138 14.91 -0.74 4.42
N SER A 139 14.01 -0.88 5.40
CA SER A 139 14.23 -0.38 6.78
C SER A 139 15.53 -0.87 7.44
N ALA A 140 16.03 -2.06 7.11
CA ALA A 140 17.22 -2.64 7.76
C ALA A 140 18.55 -2.05 7.28
N THR A 141 18.57 -1.40 6.12
CA THR A 141 19.81 -0.88 5.50
C THR A 141 19.96 0.64 5.63
N TYR A 142 18.96 1.31 6.20
CA TYR A 142 18.93 2.77 6.32
C TYR A 142 19.46 3.20 7.69
N PHE A 143 20.70 3.69 7.74
CA PHE A 143 21.35 4.14 8.98
C PHE A 143 21.29 5.67 9.10
N CYS A 144 20.88 6.16 10.27
CA CYS A 144 20.76 7.59 10.56
C CYS A 144 21.65 7.99 11.73
N THR A 145 22.17 9.22 11.66
CA THR A 145 22.81 9.89 12.80
C THR A 145 21.96 11.07 13.21
N GLU A 146 22.06 11.48 14.47
CA GLU A 146 21.40 12.69 14.96
C GLU A 146 21.86 13.92 14.17
N ARG A 147 20.92 14.78 13.83
CA ARG A 147 21.15 16.04 13.11
C ARG A 147 20.30 17.14 13.72
N ARG A 148 20.79 18.38 13.66
CA ARG A 148 20.10 19.56 14.20
C ARG A 148 18.80 19.92 13.45
N TYR A 149 18.74 19.63 12.15
CA TYR A 149 17.64 20.04 11.28
C TYR A 149 16.98 18.82 10.63
N ARG A 150 15.70 18.97 10.29
CA ARG A 150 14.90 17.95 9.62
C ARG A 150 15.42 17.75 8.19
N ASN A 151 15.41 16.50 7.73
CA ASN A 151 15.56 16.24 6.30
C ASN A 151 14.29 16.70 5.56
N MET A 152 14.42 17.09 4.29
CA MET A 152 13.31 17.61 3.48
C MET A 152 12.19 16.58 3.26
N ASP A 153 12.53 15.30 3.30
CA ASP A 153 11.61 14.17 3.16
C ASP A 153 11.15 13.61 4.52
N ALA A 154 11.50 14.26 5.64
CA ALA A 154 11.26 13.81 7.01
C ALA A 154 11.91 12.47 7.43
N SER A 155 12.82 11.91 6.63
CA SER A 155 13.62 10.75 7.01
C SER A 155 14.51 11.04 8.23
N CYS A 156 14.93 9.99 8.94
CA CYS A 156 15.74 10.05 10.16
C CYS A 156 15.11 10.80 11.35
N ASN A 157 13.83 11.16 11.32
CA ASN A 157 13.15 11.76 12.48
C ASN A 157 13.05 10.79 13.67
N ASN A 158 12.98 9.48 13.39
CA ASN A 158 13.09 8.42 14.39
C ASN A 158 14.36 7.60 14.10
N LEU A 159 15.32 7.58 15.03
CA LEU A 159 16.62 6.90 14.83
C LEU A 159 16.51 5.36 14.78
N HIS A 160 15.50 4.79 15.45
CA HIS A 160 15.25 3.35 15.44
C HIS A 160 14.44 2.90 14.21
N HIS A 161 13.59 3.80 13.71
CA HIS A 161 12.77 3.58 12.52
C HIS A 161 12.88 4.77 11.56
N PRO A 162 13.99 4.88 10.81
CA PRO A 162 14.31 6.06 10.01
C PRO A 162 13.30 6.51 8.96
N THR A 163 12.42 5.63 8.52
CA THR A 163 11.46 5.86 7.44
C THR A 163 10.06 6.18 7.96
N TRP A 164 9.84 6.15 9.28
CA TRP A 164 8.54 6.46 9.86
C TRP A 164 8.18 7.93 9.65
N GLY A 165 7.12 8.16 8.88
CA GLY A 165 6.62 9.49 8.56
C GLY A 165 7.41 10.20 7.46
N SER A 166 8.31 9.50 6.75
CA SER A 166 8.97 10.08 5.59
C SER A 166 8.01 10.20 4.40
N ALA A 167 8.24 11.19 3.54
CA ALA A 167 7.54 11.31 2.27
C ALA A 167 7.76 10.06 1.39
N ARG A 168 6.84 9.84 0.44
CA ARG A 168 6.88 8.68 -0.49
C ARG A 168 6.92 7.31 0.22
N PHE A 169 6.36 7.23 1.42
CA PHE A 169 6.20 6.01 2.18
C PHE A 169 4.71 5.61 2.25
N PRO A 170 4.37 4.31 2.28
CA PRO A 170 2.99 3.86 2.46
C PRO A 170 2.28 4.47 3.67
N PHE A 171 1.02 4.84 3.49
CA PHE A 171 0.14 5.16 4.62
C PHE A 171 -0.01 3.94 5.53
N LYS A 172 0.14 4.18 6.84
CA LYS A 172 -0.12 3.16 7.85
C LYS A 172 -1.62 2.87 7.91
N ARG A 173 -1.97 1.58 7.87
CA ARG A 173 -3.36 1.13 8.05
C ARG A 173 -3.61 0.77 9.50
N PHE A 174 -4.65 1.35 10.11
CA PHE A 174 -5.08 0.98 11.46
C PHE A 174 -6.01 -0.24 11.48
N VAL A 175 -6.69 -0.51 10.37
CA VAL A 175 -7.57 -1.66 10.20
C VAL A 175 -7.23 -2.39 8.90
N PRO A 176 -7.50 -3.70 8.82
CA PRO A 176 -7.30 -4.44 7.59
C PRO A 176 -8.10 -3.82 6.42
N PRO A 177 -7.48 -3.67 5.24
CA PRO A 177 -8.14 -3.17 4.05
C PRO A 177 -9.29 -4.10 3.59
N GLN A 178 -10.34 -3.49 3.04
CA GLN A 178 -11.54 -4.18 2.55
C GLN A 178 -11.72 -3.95 1.05
N TYR A 179 -11.14 -4.83 0.24
CA TYR A 179 -11.37 -4.91 -1.20
C TYR A 179 -12.21 -6.13 -1.55
N SER A 180 -12.89 -6.11 -2.68
CA SER A 180 -13.75 -7.24 -3.09
C SER A 180 -12.95 -8.48 -3.50
N ASP A 181 -11.81 -8.27 -4.17
CA ASP A 181 -10.82 -9.30 -4.51
C ASP A 181 -9.75 -9.51 -3.39
N GLY A 182 -9.81 -8.69 -2.34
CA GLY A 182 -8.83 -8.67 -1.25
C GLY A 182 -7.51 -7.96 -1.57
N ILE A 183 -7.35 -7.38 -2.76
CA ILE A 183 -6.07 -6.81 -3.24
C ILE A 183 -6.22 -5.37 -3.76
N SER A 184 -7.22 -5.11 -4.59
CA SER A 184 -7.26 -3.86 -5.35
C SER A 184 -8.63 -3.45 -5.88
N GLU A 185 -9.53 -4.40 -6.09
CA GLU A 185 -10.83 -4.09 -6.64
C GLU A 185 -11.71 -3.41 -5.58
N PRO A 186 -12.39 -2.30 -5.94
CA PRO A 186 -13.22 -1.57 -5.00
C PRO A 186 -14.14 -2.48 -4.19
N ARG A 187 -14.35 -2.11 -2.92
CA ARG A 187 -15.24 -2.83 -2.03
C ARG A 187 -16.63 -2.97 -2.68
N GLN A 188 -17.21 -4.16 -2.55
CA GLN A 188 -18.61 -4.40 -2.90
C GLN A 188 -19.45 -4.45 -1.60
N GLY A 189 -20.76 -4.37 -1.77
CA GLY A 189 -21.70 -4.45 -0.64
C GLY A 189 -21.75 -5.86 -0.03
N TRP A 190 -22.75 -6.10 0.82
CA TRP A 190 -22.88 -7.34 1.59
C TRP A 190 -24.30 -7.89 1.42
N ASP A 191 -24.46 -9.22 1.47
CA ASP A 191 -25.74 -9.96 1.40
C ASP A 191 -26.72 -9.41 0.34
N ASP A 192 -26.38 -9.52 -0.94
CA ASP A 192 -27.18 -9.08 -2.09
C ASP A 192 -27.47 -7.58 -2.23
N PHE A 193 -26.99 -6.74 -1.31
CA PHE A 193 -27.12 -5.28 -1.42
C PHE A 193 -25.84 -4.64 -1.97
N PRO A 194 -25.82 -4.19 -3.25
CA PRO A 194 -24.68 -3.45 -3.78
C PRO A 194 -24.51 -2.11 -3.08
N LEU A 195 -23.28 -1.59 -3.04
CA LEU A 195 -23.06 -0.23 -2.58
C LEU A 195 -23.77 0.76 -3.52
N PRO A 196 -24.44 1.79 -2.97
CA PRO A 196 -25.06 2.80 -3.80
C PRO A 196 -24.01 3.58 -4.60
N ASP A 197 -24.41 4.05 -5.77
CA ASP A 197 -23.58 4.94 -6.57
C ASP A 197 -23.20 6.20 -5.77
N ALA A 198 -21.93 6.62 -5.90
CA ALA A 198 -21.38 7.73 -5.12
C ALA A 198 -22.12 9.05 -5.40
N ARG A 199 -22.60 9.27 -6.63
CA ARG A 199 -23.36 10.47 -6.99
C ARG A 199 -24.75 10.45 -6.34
N THR A 200 -25.38 9.28 -6.28
CA THR A 200 -26.66 9.09 -5.59
C THR A 200 -26.54 9.43 -4.10
N VAL A 201 -25.49 8.95 -3.42
CA VAL A 201 -25.22 9.30 -2.02
C VAL A 201 -24.96 10.80 -1.85
N SER A 202 -24.12 11.40 -2.70
CA SER A 202 -23.86 12.84 -2.69
C SER A 202 -25.15 13.65 -2.82
N PHE A 203 -26.02 13.29 -3.76
CA PHE A 203 -27.25 14.01 -4.04
C PHE A 203 -28.29 13.89 -2.91
N HIS A 204 -28.43 12.72 -2.29
CA HIS A 204 -29.45 12.49 -1.27
C HIS A 204 -28.98 12.82 0.15
N VAL A 205 -27.71 12.62 0.47
CA VAL A 205 -27.16 12.78 1.83
C VAL A 205 -26.43 14.12 1.99
N HIS A 206 -25.54 14.48 1.05
CA HIS A 206 -24.70 15.68 1.13
C HIS A 206 -25.33 16.87 0.39
N ARG A 207 -26.59 17.18 0.73
CA ARG A 207 -27.30 18.28 0.10
C ARG A 207 -26.71 19.62 0.52
N ASP A 208 -26.40 20.45 -0.47
CA ASP A 208 -26.07 21.85 -0.23
C ASP A 208 -27.34 22.59 0.20
N VAL A 209 -27.31 23.16 1.40
CA VAL A 209 -28.37 23.99 1.92
C VAL A 209 -27.71 25.29 2.35
N SER A 210 -28.14 26.39 1.74
CA SER A 210 -27.65 27.72 2.10
C SER A 210 -28.07 28.05 3.54
N ARG A 211 -27.18 27.78 4.49
CA ARG A 211 -27.31 28.11 5.90
C ARG A 211 -26.09 28.93 6.28
N GLY A 212 -26.31 30.04 6.98
CA GLY A 212 -25.21 30.79 7.59
C GLY A 212 -24.43 29.91 8.56
N ASN A 213 -23.15 30.23 8.74
CA ASN A 213 -22.33 29.56 9.74
C ASN A 213 -22.97 29.75 11.13
N GLN A 214 -23.33 28.65 11.80
CA GLN A 214 -23.97 28.69 13.11
C GLN A 214 -22.98 28.94 14.26
N HIS A 215 -21.69 28.89 13.99
CA HIS A 215 -20.62 28.91 14.99
C HIS A 215 -19.66 30.10 14.85
N ASP A 216 -20.03 31.11 14.05
CA ASP A 216 -19.24 32.33 13.83
C ASP A 216 -17.75 32.08 13.50
N LEU A 217 -17.46 30.99 12.80
CA LEU A 217 -16.09 30.68 12.36
C LEU A 217 -15.70 31.55 11.18
N ALA A 218 -14.53 32.18 11.29
CA ALA A 218 -13.89 32.85 10.17
C ALA A 218 -13.54 31.83 9.07
N PHE A 219 -13.57 32.29 7.81
CA PHE A 219 -13.15 31.47 6.66
C PHE A 219 -11.71 30.92 6.82
N MET A 220 -10.86 31.62 7.58
CA MET A 220 -9.51 31.17 7.91
C MET A 220 -9.47 29.76 8.53
N PHE A 221 -10.53 29.33 9.21
CA PHE A 221 -10.63 27.97 9.74
C PHE A 221 -10.55 26.91 8.64
N ALA A 222 -11.31 27.08 7.56
CA ALA A 222 -11.31 26.14 6.43
C ALA A 222 -9.98 26.19 5.66
N ALA A 223 -9.44 27.40 5.47
CA ALA A 223 -8.15 27.60 4.80
C ALA A 223 -6.99 26.95 5.58
N TRP A 224 -6.98 27.09 6.90
CA TRP A 224 -6.01 26.42 7.78
C TRP A 224 -6.14 24.90 7.71
N GLY A 225 -7.37 24.37 7.65
CA GLY A 225 -7.60 22.92 7.46
C GLY A 225 -6.96 22.38 6.18
N GLN A 226 -7.12 23.09 5.05
CA GLN A 226 -6.45 22.76 3.78
C GLN A 226 -4.93 22.86 3.86
N LEU A 227 -4.40 23.89 4.52
CA LEU A 227 -2.95 24.03 4.71
C LEU A 227 -2.37 22.84 5.47
N VAL A 228 -3.03 22.40 6.55
CA VAL A 228 -2.60 21.26 7.35
C VAL A 228 -2.75 19.95 6.57
N ASP A 229 -3.83 19.76 5.82
CA ASP A 229 -4.02 18.59 4.95
C ASP A 229 -2.88 18.44 3.93
N HIS A 230 -2.52 19.55 3.27
CA HIS A 230 -1.44 19.58 2.28
C HIS A 230 -0.03 19.43 2.88
N ASP A 231 0.17 19.73 4.17
CA ASP A 231 1.43 19.49 4.87
C ASP A 231 1.57 18.02 5.31
N LEU A 232 0.45 17.39 5.69
CA LEU A 232 0.46 16.05 6.26
C LEU A 232 0.37 14.93 5.22
N THR A 233 -0.43 15.10 4.17
CA THR A 233 -0.76 13.99 3.28
C THR A 233 -0.87 14.40 1.81
N LEU A 234 -0.42 13.50 0.94
CA LEU A 234 -0.70 13.52 -0.49
C LEU A 234 -0.73 12.07 -0.98
N THR A 235 -1.80 11.69 -1.67
CA THR A 235 -1.85 10.41 -2.38
C THR A 235 -1.51 10.69 -3.84
N LEU A 236 -0.41 10.09 -4.32
CA LEU A 236 0.00 10.22 -5.72
C LEU A 236 -1.04 9.54 -6.64
N LEU A 237 -1.32 10.18 -7.77
CA LEU A 237 -2.31 9.81 -8.79
C LEU A 237 -1.70 9.01 -9.92
#